data_AF-A0A0M6Y1P6-F1
#
_entry.id   AF-A0A0M6Y1P6-F1
#
_cell.length_a   1.000
_cell.length_b   1.000
_cell.length_c   1.000
_cell.angle_alpha   90.00
_cell.angle_beta   90.00
_cell.angle_gamma   90.00
#
_symmetry.space_group_name_H-M   'P 1'
#
loop_
_entity.id
_entity.type
_entity.pdbx_description
1 polymer ?
#
loop_
_entity_poly.entity_id
_entity_poly.type
_entity_poly.pdbx_seq_one_letter_code
_entity_poly.pdbx_strand_id
1 'polypeptide(L)'
;MKHFFCFFFLLLLSLTSAHAERRVALVIGNSGYANVAELKNPYNDAKGMSDKLTDLGFDVVTGLDLSLRDMRQTVREFIKKLDNADLALFFYAGHGIQVNGENYLVPVDAELSTHLDLDFEALPANLVLNAMEQSTKVNLVFLDACRNNPFTENLARSMGTRSSAVGRGLAKIGSGVGSLVSFATQPGNVALDGDGENSPFTTALIKHLGTPGQDITRDLVMVRRDVLEATKGQQVPWDNSSLTGEVILKQLEMVQPVEPEKPAINPQIELTYWDSIKSGQNAAYFETYLSRYPEGQFADIARIRLDEIKAKAESDKAKQAKPDATAEITYWQTIQNSTRPEMFESYLGRYPNGIYADLAQLKIQSIKSQAEADARRKAQAEAEAQAIASAAANASPERTTAKPADEITVAALTPDQAPSTTSTSPVSLLSPEELATALQTELNRVGCSVGRVDGDWGNRSRQALRTYGREAGIDLASLDPDPSILDQLKKSTGRVCPLTCGRNQELKNGRCVATRKPEPSGNSTKPSTQTKTTDSCPKNPSSYGNKIIGKSHGLGRQTLTHPCGRKLSCVGNHSSWVLTCNWL
;
A
#
# COMPACT_ATOMS: atom_id res chain seq x y z
N MET A 1 13.37 40.88 22.42
CA MET A 1 13.18 40.91 20.95
C MET A 1 13.67 39.63 20.28
N LYS A 2 13.21 38.44 20.70
CA LYS A 2 13.54 37.14 20.07
C LYS A 2 12.36 36.17 19.96
N HIS A 3 11.16 36.55 20.41
CA HIS A 3 9.97 35.68 20.41
C HIS A 3 8.88 36.14 19.44
N PHE A 4 9.09 37.27 18.77
CA PHE A 4 8.13 37.78 17.77
C PHE A 4 8.36 37.18 16.37
N PHE A 5 9.48 36.48 16.15
CA PHE A 5 9.85 35.95 14.83
C PHE A 5 9.38 34.50 14.58
N CYS A 6 9.02 33.75 15.64
CA CYS A 6 8.51 32.37 15.48
C CYS A 6 7.01 32.31 15.12
N PHE A 7 6.24 33.36 15.41
CA PHE A 7 4.79 33.33 15.13
C PHE A 7 4.44 33.71 13.69
N PHE A 8 5.36 34.38 12.97
CA PHE A 8 5.14 34.78 11.57
C PHE A 8 5.58 33.72 10.55
N PHE A 9 6.38 32.73 10.96
CA PHE A 9 6.81 31.63 10.08
C PHE A 9 5.83 30.44 10.07
N LEU A 10 4.86 30.40 11.01
CA LEU A 10 3.85 29.34 11.08
C LEU A 10 2.54 29.69 10.36
N LEU A 11 2.39 30.90 9.81
CA LEU A 11 1.17 31.35 9.10
C LEU A 11 1.31 31.36 7.56
N LEU A 12 2.44 30.88 7.02
CA LEU A 12 2.75 30.93 5.57
C LEU A 12 2.76 29.56 4.88
N LEU A 13 2.28 28.51 5.55
CA LEU A 13 2.29 27.11 5.04
C LEU A 13 0.91 26.54 4.68
N SER A 14 -0.15 27.36 4.64
CA SER A 14 -1.53 26.89 4.37
C SER A 14 -2.20 27.60 3.20
N LEU A 15 -1.47 27.85 2.12
CA LEU A 15 -2.03 28.28 0.83
C LEU A 15 -1.42 27.46 -0.32
N THR A 16 -1.30 26.14 -0.17
CA THR A 16 -1.40 25.29 -1.36
C THR A 16 -2.87 25.32 -1.76
N SER A 17 -3.21 26.08 -2.80
CA SER A 17 -4.47 25.88 -3.51
C SER A 17 -4.60 24.38 -3.77
N ALA A 18 -5.56 23.73 -3.11
CA ALA A 18 -6.05 22.46 -3.58
C ALA A 18 -6.61 22.74 -4.98
N HIS A 19 -5.81 22.48 -6.01
CA HIS A 19 -6.31 22.50 -7.38
C HIS A 19 -7.39 21.43 -7.44
N ALA A 20 -8.65 21.85 -7.48
CA ALA A 20 -9.75 20.96 -7.76
C ALA A 20 -9.50 20.36 -9.14
N GLU A 21 -9.41 19.02 -9.19
CA GLU A 21 -9.24 18.27 -10.43
C GLU A 21 -10.31 18.70 -11.43
N ARG A 22 -9.91 19.17 -12.61
CA ARG A 22 -10.85 19.63 -13.64
C ARG A 22 -11.32 18.42 -14.45
N ARG A 23 -12.61 18.10 -14.33
CA ARG A 23 -13.25 16.94 -14.96
C ARG A 23 -14.23 17.40 -16.03
N VAL A 24 -14.14 16.84 -17.23
CA VAL A 24 -15.00 17.22 -18.36
C VAL A 24 -15.59 15.96 -18.98
N ALA A 25 -16.89 15.99 -19.30
CA ALA A 25 -17.57 14.86 -19.93
C ALA A 25 -18.29 15.25 -21.21
N LEU A 26 -18.30 14.34 -22.18
CA LEU A 26 -19.22 14.32 -23.31
C LEU A 26 -20.17 13.15 -23.15
N VAL A 27 -21.47 13.42 -23.23
CA VAL A 27 -22.52 12.40 -23.11
C VAL A 27 -23.46 12.54 -24.30
N ILE A 28 -23.56 11.51 -25.12
CA ILE A 28 -24.45 11.49 -26.30
C ILE A 28 -25.41 10.32 -26.21
N GLY A 29 -26.71 10.56 -26.44
CA GLY A 29 -27.75 9.54 -26.52
C GLY A 29 -28.62 9.72 -27.76
N ASN A 30 -28.61 8.74 -28.65
CA ASN A 30 -29.41 8.77 -29.88
C ASN A 30 -30.42 7.62 -29.88
N SER A 31 -31.70 7.97 -29.93
CA SER A 31 -32.89 7.10 -29.85
C SER A 31 -33.77 7.23 -31.09
N GLY A 32 -34.09 8.45 -31.50
CA GLY A 32 -35.09 8.79 -32.54
C GLY A 32 -34.57 8.72 -33.97
N TYR A 33 -34.06 7.56 -34.38
CA TYR A 33 -33.49 7.36 -35.71
C TYR A 33 -34.54 7.44 -36.84
N ALA A 34 -34.27 8.27 -37.86
CA ALA A 34 -35.19 8.48 -38.98
C ALA A 34 -35.22 7.30 -39.98
N ASN A 35 -34.05 6.68 -40.22
CA ASN A 35 -33.86 5.70 -41.29
C ASN A 35 -33.61 4.26 -40.81
N VAL A 36 -33.56 4.04 -39.49
CA VAL A 36 -33.41 2.71 -38.86
C VAL A 36 -34.29 2.56 -37.65
N ALA A 37 -34.38 1.31 -37.16
CA ALA A 37 -35.10 1.00 -35.94
C ALA A 37 -34.65 1.91 -34.78
N GLU A 38 -35.63 2.62 -34.22
CA GLU A 38 -35.46 3.43 -33.02
C GLU A 38 -35.02 2.58 -31.83
N LEU A 39 -34.31 3.21 -30.90
CA LEU A 39 -33.91 2.62 -29.63
C LEU A 39 -34.63 3.35 -28.50
N LYS A 40 -35.16 2.61 -27.54
CA LYS A 40 -36.04 3.19 -26.51
C LYS A 40 -35.24 3.93 -25.44
N ASN A 41 -34.10 3.39 -25.03
CA ASN A 41 -33.41 3.83 -23.83
C ASN A 41 -32.24 4.82 -24.01
N PRO A 42 -31.55 4.98 -25.17
CA PRO A 42 -30.38 5.86 -25.26
C PRO A 42 -30.60 7.30 -24.80
N TYR A 43 -31.78 7.87 -25.04
CA TYR A 43 -32.15 9.19 -24.51
C TYR A 43 -32.10 9.22 -22.97
N ASN A 44 -32.71 8.22 -22.31
CA ASN A 44 -32.72 8.10 -20.85
C ASN A 44 -31.32 7.78 -20.32
N ASP A 45 -30.58 6.91 -21.01
CA ASP A 45 -29.22 6.52 -20.66
C ASP A 45 -28.31 7.74 -20.59
N ALA A 46 -28.33 8.58 -21.64
CA ALA A 46 -27.56 9.80 -21.70
C ALA A 46 -27.99 10.82 -20.64
N LYS A 47 -29.29 10.94 -20.36
CA LYS A 47 -29.78 11.81 -19.28
C LYS A 47 -29.29 11.34 -17.92
N GLY A 48 -29.51 10.07 -17.58
CA GLY A 48 -29.09 9.49 -16.30
C GLY A 48 -27.58 9.52 -16.10
N MET A 49 -26.80 9.32 -17.17
CA MET A 49 -25.36 9.47 -17.14
C MET A 49 -24.93 10.93 -16.95
N SER A 50 -25.59 11.89 -17.61
CA SER A 50 -25.30 13.31 -17.44
C SER A 50 -25.52 13.77 -16.00
N ASP A 51 -26.65 13.38 -15.40
CA ASP A 51 -26.98 13.68 -14.00
C ASP A 51 -25.92 13.07 -13.07
N LYS A 52 -25.61 11.79 -13.28
CA LYS A 52 -24.60 11.06 -12.49
C LYS A 52 -23.22 11.70 -12.55
N LEU A 53 -22.78 12.13 -13.73
CA LEU A 53 -21.45 12.75 -13.91
C LEU A 53 -21.41 14.17 -13.34
N THR A 54 -22.52 14.91 -13.43
CA THR A 54 -22.65 16.22 -12.77
C THR A 54 -22.49 16.07 -11.26
N ASP A 55 -23.13 15.06 -10.65
CA ASP A 55 -22.98 14.75 -9.22
C ASP A 55 -21.55 14.33 -8.82
N LEU A 56 -20.78 13.81 -9.77
CA LEU A 56 -19.36 13.47 -9.60
C LEU A 56 -18.41 14.65 -9.93
N GLY A 57 -18.96 15.85 -10.15
CA GLY A 57 -18.20 17.08 -10.35
C GLY A 57 -17.64 17.28 -11.75
N PHE A 58 -18.22 16.63 -12.76
CA PHE A 58 -17.85 16.86 -14.16
C PHE A 58 -18.56 18.10 -14.73
N ASP A 59 -17.86 18.85 -15.58
CA ASP A 59 -18.48 19.77 -16.53
C ASP A 59 -18.96 18.97 -17.75
N VAL A 60 -20.27 18.70 -17.82
CA VAL A 60 -20.88 17.81 -18.80
C VAL A 60 -21.39 18.56 -20.03
N VAL A 61 -21.03 18.09 -21.22
CA VAL A 61 -21.64 18.47 -22.50
C VAL A 61 -22.56 17.33 -22.93
N THR A 62 -23.87 17.58 -22.92
CA THR A 62 -24.89 16.56 -23.25
C THR A 62 -25.49 16.81 -24.62
N GLY A 63 -25.66 15.74 -25.40
CA GLY A 63 -26.30 15.73 -26.71
C GLY A 63 -27.35 14.63 -26.82
N LEU A 64 -28.56 14.96 -27.24
CA LEU A 64 -29.67 14.02 -27.36
C LEU A 64 -30.25 14.08 -28.77
N ASP A 65 -30.47 12.90 -29.37
CA ASP A 65 -31.02 12.74 -30.73
C ASP A 65 -30.37 13.66 -31.77
N LEU A 66 -29.03 13.60 -31.84
CA LEU A 66 -28.25 14.53 -32.64
C LEU A 66 -28.13 14.08 -34.10
N SER A 67 -28.34 15.04 -35.00
CA SER A 67 -27.93 14.93 -36.41
C SER A 67 -26.41 14.85 -36.54
N LEU A 68 -25.86 14.43 -37.68
CA LEU A 68 -24.40 14.40 -37.86
C LEU A 68 -23.76 15.77 -37.67
N ARG A 69 -24.41 16.81 -38.19
CA ARG A 69 -23.97 18.20 -38.06
C ARG A 69 -23.91 18.59 -36.59
N ASP A 70 -24.95 18.26 -35.84
CA ASP A 70 -25.06 18.65 -34.44
C ASP A 70 -24.12 17.81 -33.57
N MET A 71 -23.94 16.51 -33.83
CA MET A 71 -22.90 15.68 -33.20
C MET A 71 -21.50 16.29 -33.37
N ARG A 72 -21.13 16.70 -34.58
CA ARG A 72 -19.83 17.34 -34.84
C ARG A 72 -19.68 18.66 -34.08
N GLN A 73 -20.77 19.41 -33.94
CA GLN A 73 -20.77 20.66 -33.19
C GLN A 73 -20.62 20.40 -31.68
N THR A 74 -21.35 19.44 -31.12
CA THR A 74 -21.27 19.05 -29.70
C THR A 74 -19.89 18.51 -29.36
N VAL A 75 -19.29 17.69 -30.23
CA VAL A 75 -17.90 17.23 -30.06
C VAL A 75 -16.92 18.40 -30.09
N ARG A 76 -17.11 19.38 -30.98
CA ARG A 76 -16.26 20.58 -31.01
C ARG A 76 -16.38 21.39 -29.73
N GLU A 77 -17.56 21.50 -29.15
CA GLU A 77 -17.77 22.15 -27.86
C GLU A 77 -17.04 21.40 -26.74
N PHE A 78 -17.18 20.08 -26.68
CA PHE A 78 -16.44 19.25 -25.73
C PHE A 78 -14.93 19.42 -25.86
N ILE A 79 -14.39 19.37 -27.08
CA ILE A 79 -12.96 19.55 -27.34
C ILE A 79 -12.45 20.89 -26.81
N LYS A 80 -13.21 21.98 -26.96
CA LYS A 80 -12.84 23.29 -26.39
C LYS A 80 -12.77 23.28 -24.87
N LYS A 81 -13.54 22.42 -24.19
CA LYS A 81 -13.54 22.31 -22.73
C LYS A 81 -12.41 21.44 -22.19
N LEU A 82 -11.80 20.59 -23.03
CA LEU A 82 -10.69 19.71 -22.67
C LEU A 82 -9.40 20.47 -22.29
N ASP A 83 -9.27 21.74 -22.68
CA ASP A 83 -8.11 22.56 -22.35
C ASP A 83 -7.89 22.59 -20.83
N ASN A 84 -6.73 22.10 -20.39
CA ASN A 84 -6.32 21.94 -18.99
C ASN A 84 -7.24 21.04 -18.14
N ALA A 85 -8.01 20.14 -18.75
CA ALA A 85 -8.72 19.10 -18.01
C ALA A 85 -7.74 18.02 -17.53
N ASP A 86 -7.95 17.52 -16.31
CA ASP A 86 -7.15 16.43 -15.75
C ASP A 86 -7.71 15.07 -16.18
N LEU A 87 -9.04 14.99 -16.25
CA LEU A 87 -9.79 13.79 -16.58
C LEU A 87 -10.90 14.11 -17.58
N ALA A 88 -10.94 13.36 -18.68
CA ALA A 88 -12.00 13.42 -19.68
C ALA A 88 -12.81 12.13 -19.70
N LEU A 89 -14.13 12.25 -19.82
CA LEU A 89 -15.03 11.11 -19.97
C LEU A 89 -15.89 11.26 -21.22
N PHE A 90 -16.00 10.19 -22.01
CA PHE A 90 -16.91 10.12 -23.14
C PHE A 90 -17.88 8.96 -22.97
N PHE A 91 -19.18 9.27 -22.95
CA PHE A 91 -20.26 8.29 -22.94
C PHE A 91 -21.08 8.41 -24.22
N TYR A 92 -21.40 7.28 -24.84
CA TYR A 92 -22.30 7.20 -25.98
C TYR A 92 -23.28 6.05 -25.82
N ALA A 93 -24.57 6.34 -25.99
CA ALA A 93 -25.64 5.35 -26.13
C ALA A 93 -26.34 5.51 -27.49
N GLY A 94 -26.57 4.40 -28.19
CA GLY A 94 -27.22 4.40 -29.50
C GLY A 94 -26.72 3.31 -30.45
N HIS A 95 -27.01 3.44 -31.75
CA HIS A 95 -26.44 2.55 -32.77
C HIS A 95 -24.95 2.83 -33.00
N GLY A 96 -24.17 1.76 -33.08
CA GLY A 96 -22.75 1.79 -33.42
C GLY A 96 -22.43 0.79 -34.52
N ILE A 97 -21.48 1.13 -35.38
CA ILE A 97 -21.09 0.30 -36.53
C ILE A 97 -19.58 0.11 -36.56
N GLN A 98 -19.16 -1.12 -36.83
CA GLN A 98 -17.77 -1.44 -37.15
C GLN A 98 -17.59 -1.82 -38.62
N VAL A 99 -16.68 -1.11 -39.29
CA VAL A 99 -16.18 -1.47 -40.62
C VAL A 99 -14.66 -1.38 -40.63
N ASN A 100 -13.98 -2.40 -41.18
CA ASN A 100 -12.52 -2.44 -41.33
C ASN A 100 -11.72 -2.20 -40.02
N GLY A 101 -12.29 -2.53 -38.87
CA GLY A 101 -11.63 -2.33 -37.57
C GLY A 101 -11.81 -0.94 -36.97
N GLU A 102 -12.61 -0.07 -37.58
CA GLU A 102 -12.95 1.25 -37.05
C GLU A 102 -14.38 1.31 -36.53
N ASN A 103 -14.59 2.15 -35.52
CA ASN A 103 -15.88 2.35 -34.86
C ASN A 103 -16.52 3.66 -35.29
N TYR A 104 -17.77 3.58 -35.70
CA TYR A 104 -18.59 4.70 -36.10
C TYR A 104 -19.80 4.80 -35.18
N LEU A 105 -20.08 6.01 -34.72
CA LEU A 105 -21.26 6.40 -33.96
C LEU A 105 -22.30 6.90 -34.97
N VAL A 106 -23.53 6.42 -34.86
CA VAL A 106 -24.58 6.68 -35.86
C VAL A 106 -25.48 7.85 -35.39
N PRO A 107 -25.50 8.96 -36.13
CA PRO A 107 -26.47 10.05 -35.93
C PRO A 107 -27.91 9.64 -36.21
N VAL A 108 -28.89 10.41 -35.69
CA VAL A 108 -30.32 10.07 -35.90
C VAL A 108 -30.79 10.28 -37.35
N ASP A 109 -30.12 11.12 -38.12
CA ASP A 109 -30.43 11.44 -39.52
C ASP A 109 -29.63 10.60 -40.54
N ALA A 110 -28.76 9.69 -40.07
CA ALA A 110 -27.87 8.95 -40.95
C ALA A 110 -28.62 8.09 -41.98
N GLU A 111 -28.21 8.19 -43.25
CA GLU A 111 -28.73 7.37 -44.35
C GLU A 111 -27.62 6.49 -44.93
N LEU A 112 -27.51 5.26 -44.41
CA LEU A 112 -26.41 4.35 -44.78
C LEU A 112 -26.89 3.30 -45.79
N SER A 113 -26.72 3.60 -47.08
CA SER A 113 -27.03 2.70 -48.19
C SER A 113 -25.84 1.83 -48.59
N THR A 114 -24.63 2.38 -48.51
CA THR A 114 -23.36 1.74 -48.86
C THR A 114 -22.30 1.95 -47.79
N HIS A 115 -21.21 1.18 -47.85
CA HIS A 115 -20.08 1.35 -46.93
C HIS A 115 -19.33 2.66 -47.10
N LEU A 116 -19.41 3.29 -48.28
CA LEU A 116 -18.79 4.58 -48.53
C LEU A 116 -19.53 5.70 -47.78
N ASP A 117 -20.81 5.52 -47.50
CA ASP A 117 -21.64 6.51 -46.82
C ASP A 117 -21.19 6.71 -45.37
N LEU A 118 -20.53 5.73 -44.74
CA LEU A 118 -20.06 5.81 -43.35
C LEU A 118 -19.12 7.00 -43.11
N ASP A 119 -18.28 7.34 -44.09
CA ASP A 119 -17.35 8.47 -43.99
C ASP A 119 -18.06 9.83 -44.02
N PHE A 120 -19.27 9.86 -44.60
CA PHE A 120 -20.05 11.08 -44.82
C PHE A 120 -21.21 11.25 -43.85
N GLU A 121 -21.81 10.14 -43.39
CA GLU A 121 -23.07 10.08 -42.64
C GLU A 121 -22.89 9.64 -41.18
N ALA A 122 -21.70 9.18 -40.78
CA ALA A 122 -21.41 8.76 -39.42
C ALA A 122 -20.22 9.50 -38.79
N LEU A 123 -20.10 9.41 -37.47
CA LEU A 123 -19.02 10.02 -36.71
C LEU A 123 -18.00 8.95 -36.28
N PRO A 124 -16.72 9.03 -36.70
CA PRO A 124 -15.70 8.11 -36.21
C PRO A 124 -15.47 8.28 -34.71
N ALA A 125 -15.62 7.22 -33.91
CA ALA A 125 -15.42 7.27 -32.46
C ALA A 125 -13.97 7.64 -32.08
N ASN A 126 -13.00 7.27 -32.93
CA ASN A 126 -11.59 7.63 -32.76
C ASN A 126 -11.36 9.15 -32.81
N LEU A 127 -12.24 9.93 -33.45
CA LEU A 127 -12.11 11.39 -33.46
C LEU A 127 -12.23 11.97 -32.05
N VAL A 128 -13.16 11.46 -31.25
CA VAL A 128 -13.35 11.88 -29.85
C VAL A 128 -12.20 11.37 -28.98
N LEU A 129 -11.85 10.08 -29.11
CA LEU A 129 -10.76 9.49 -28.31
C LEU A 129 -9.42 10.19 -28.55
N ASN A 130 -9.05 10.45 -29.81
CA ASN A 130 -7.79 11.12 -30.13
C ASN A 130 -7.73 12.53 -29.54
N ALA A 131 -8.85 13.26 -29.52
CA ALA A 131 -8.90 14.58 -28.92
C ALA A 131 -8.72 14.55 -27.39
N MET A 132 -9.33 13.56 -26.73
CA MET A 132 -9.12 13.31 -25.30
C MET A 132 -7.65 12.96 -25.01
N GLU A 133 -7.08 11.98 -25.71
CA GLU A 133 -5.70 11.52 -25.50
C GLU A 133 -4.64 12.60 -25.73
N GLN A 134 -4.92 13.60 -26.56
CA GLN A 134 -4.03 14.73 -26.79
C GLN A 134 -4.10 15.79 -25.69
N SER A 135 -5.22 15.87 -24.97
CA SER A 135 -5.53 16.99 -24.07
C SER A 135 -5.51 16.61 -22.59
N THR A 136 -5.77 15.34 -22.27
CA THR A 136 -5.99 14.88 -20.89
C THR A 136 -5.17 13.63 -20.54
N LYS A 137 -4.81 13.50 -19.25
CA LYS A 137 -3.97 12.39 -18.76
C LYS A 137 -4.77 11.13 -18.48
N VAL A 138 -6.03 11.28 -18.08
CA VAL A 138 -6.96 10.19 -17.80
C VAL A 138 -8.15 10.31 -18.73
N ASN A 139 -8.38 9.28 -19.53
CA ASN A 139 -9.45 9.23 -20.52
C ASN A 139 -10.34 8.03 -20.23
N LEU A 140 -11.62 8.26 -19.92
CA LEU A 140 -12.59 7.21 -19.68
C LEU A 140 -13.61 7.20 -20.82
N VAL A 141 -13.79 6.07 -21.50
CA VAL A 141 -14.73 5.96 -22.61
C VAL A 141 -15.69 4.81 -22.35
N PHE A 142 -16.99 5.10 -22.37
CA PHE A 142 -18.07 4.14 -22.14
C PHE A 142 -18.99 4.11 -23.36
N LEU A 143 -19.03 2.96 -24.04
CA LEU A 143 -19.81 2.79 -25.27
C LEU A 143 -20.95 1.79 -25.03
N ASP A 144 -22.15 2.33 -24.86
CA ASP A 144 -23.40 1.61 -24.75
C ASP A 144 -24.12 1.51 -26.09
N ALA A 145 -23.42 0.87 -27.03
CA ALA A 145 -23.90 0.78 -28.40
C ALA A 145 -23.98 -0.66 -28.87
N CYS A 146 -25.04 -0.93 -29.60
CA CYS A 146 -25.23 -2.17 -30.32
C CYS A 146 -24.08 -2.40 -31.31
N ARG A 147 -23.77 -3.69 -31.44
CA ARG A 147 -22.86 -4.30 -32.42
C ARG A 147 -23.64 -5.05 -33.50
N ASN A 148 -24.95 -5.18 -33.29
CA ASN A 148 -25.96 -5.48 -34.29
C ASN A 148 -26.08 -4.22 -35.14
N ASN A 149 -25.60 -4.30 -36.37
CA ASN A 149 -25.73 -3.19 -37.31
C ASN A 149 -27.07 -3.37 -38.06
N PRO A 150 -28.08 -2.50 -37.85
CA PRO A 150 -29.34 -2.58 -38.58
C PRO A 150 -29.14 -2.41 -40.10
N PHE A 151 -28.02 -1.85 -40.53
CA PHE A 151 -27.62 -1.67 -41.91
C PHE A 151 -26.78 -2.84 -42.47
N THR A 152 -26.58 -3.93 -41.71
CA THR A 152 -25.69 -5.05 -42.11
C THR A 152 -26.01 -5.60 -43.49
N GLU A 153 -27.30 -5.70 -43.85
CA GLU A 153 -27.72 -6.32 -45.11
C GLU A 153 -27.38 -5.46 -46.34
N ASN A 154 -27.63 -4.14 -46.27
CA ASN A 154 -27.28 -3.20 -47.33
C ASN A 154 -25.77 -3.00 -47.42
N LEU A 155 -25.11 -2.90 -46.27
CA LEU A 155 -23.68 -2.75 -46.17
C LEU A 155 -22.93 -3.96 -46.74
N ALA A 156 -23.34 -5.18 -46.38
CA ALA A 156 -22.77 -6.42 -46.91
C ALA A 156 -23.01 -6.58 -48.41
N ARG A 157 -24.17 -6.14 -48.94
CA ARG A 157 -24.44 -6.11 -50.38
C ARG A 157 -23.51 -5.14 -51.13
N SER A 158 -23.25 -3.96 -50.57
CA SER A 158 -22.42 -2.93 -51.20
C SER A 158 -20.91 -3.27 -51.26
N MET A 159 -20.40 -4.10 -50.36
CA MET A 159 -18.97 -4.41 -50.25
C MET A 159 -18.50 -5.59 -51.12
N GLY A 160 -19.41 -6.24 -51.87
CA GLY A 160 -19.09 -7.25 -52.90
C GLY A 160 -18.33 -8.50 -52.41
N THR A 161 -18.11 -8.65 -51.10
CA THR A 161 -17.27 -9.69 -50.49
C THR A 161 -17.99 -10.27 -49.27
N ARG A 162 -17.81 -11.58 -49.04
CA ARG A 162 -18.52 -12.36 -48.01
C ARG A 162 -18.26 -11.81 -46.60
N SER A 163 -19.10 -10.88 -46.12
CA SER A 163 -19.43 -10.52 -44.72
C SER A 163 -18.32 -10.36 -43.66
N SER A 164 -17.04 -10.52 -43.96
CA SER A 164 -15.95 -10.48 -42.97
C SER A 164 -15.42 -9.08 -42.69
N ALA A 165 -15.69 -8.11 -43.56
CA ALA A 165 -15.26 -6.72 -43.40
C ALA A 165 -16.23 -5.87 -42.54
N VAL A 166 -17.49 -6.31 -42.42
CA VAL A 166 -18.51 -5.73 -41.54
C VAL A 166 -18.58 -6.59 -40.28
N GLY A 167 -18.04 -6.09 -39.17
CA GLY A 167 -18.03 -6.82 -37.91
C GLY A 167 -19.42 -6.83 -37.27
N ARG A 168 -19.79 -7.94 -36.60
CA ARG A 168 -20.85 -7.93 -35.57
C ARG A 168 -20.28 -7.21 -34.35
N GLY A 169 -20.23 -5.89 -34.37
CA GLY A 169 -19.27 -5.26 -33.47
C GLY A 169 -19.19 -3.77 -33.44
N LEU A 170 -18.59 -3.32 -32.33
CA LEU A 170 -17.57 -2.29 -32.30
C LEU A 170 -16.19 -2.99 -32.32
N ALA A 171 -15.21 -2.50 -33.04
CA ALA A 171 -13.83 -2.91 -32.88
C ALA A 171 -13.33 -2.69 -31.45
N LYS A 172 -12.34 -3.48 -31.03
CA LYS A 172 -11.49 -3.10 -29.91
C LYS A 172 -10.75 -1.82 -30.30
N ILE A 173 -10.90 -0.76 -29.52
CA ILE A 173 -10.09 0.45 -29.68
C ILE A 173 -8.79 0.26 -28.89
N GLY A 174 -7.64 0.59 -29.49
CA GLY A 174 -6.38 0.66 -28.77
C GLY A 174 -6.41 1.84 -27.81
N SER A 175 -6.12 1.62 -26.54
CA SER A 175 -6.02 2.68 -25.54
C SER A 175 -4.60 3.26 -25.52
N GLY A 176 -4.47 4.57 -25.79
CA GLY A 176 -3.29 5.35 -25.45
C GLY A 176 -2.97 5.26 -23.96
N VAL A 177 -1.75 5.62 -23.57
CA VAL A 177 -1.36 5.64 -22.15
C VAL A 177 -2.31 6.57 -21.40
N GLY A 178 -2.92 6.09 -20.31
CA GLY A 178 -3.90 6.86 -19.54
C GLY A 178 -5.36 6.70 -20.01
N SER A 179 -5.65 5.83 -20.98
CA SER A 179 -7.02 5.60 -21.46
C SER A 179 -7.62 4.28 -20.96
N LEU A 180 -8.90 4.31 -20.59
CA LEU A 180 -9.75 3.15 -20.35
C LEU A 180 -10.97 3.23 -21.27
N VAL A 181 -11.21 2.17 -22.04
CA VAL A 181 -12.39 2.04 -22.90
C VAL A 181 -13.19 0.84 -22.44
N SER A 182 -14.47 1.04 -22.13
CA SER A 182 -15.42 0.01 -21.72
C SER A 182 -16.60 -0.04 -22.69
N PHE A 183 -16.92 -1.25 -23.12
CA PHE A 183 -18.01 -1.56 -24.03
C PHE A 183 -19.11 -2.30 -23.27
N ALA A 184 -20.37 -2.00 -23.58
CA ALA A 184 -21.53 -2.65 -22.97
C ALA A 184 -21.55 -4.18 -23.14
N THR A 185 -20.89 -4.71 -24.16
CA THR A 185 -20.79 -6.15 -24.42
C THR A 185 -19.44 -6.54 -25.03
N GLN A 186 -19.12 -7.83 -24.93
CA GLN A 186 -17.89 -8.44 -25.44
C GLN A 186 -17.82 -8.45 -26.97
N PRO A 187 -16.60 -8.56 -27.55
CA PRO A 187 -16.44 -8.65 -28.99
C PRO A 187 -17.31 -9.72 -29.67
N GLY A 188 -17.91 -9.38 -30.82
CA GLY A 188 -18.77 -10.29 -31.58
C GLY A 188 -20.21 -10.46 -31.07
N ASN A 189 -20.57 -9.87 -29.93
CA ASN A 189 -21.89 -9.98 -29.30
C ASN A 189 -22.66 -8.65 -29.36
N VAL A 190 -23.95 -8.66 -29.03
CA VAL A 190 -24.84 -7.49 -29.11
C VAL A 190 -25.14 -6.97 -27.71
N ALA A 191 -25.23 -5.65 -27.56
CA ALA A 191 -25.69 -5.02 -26.33
C ALA A 191 -27.22 -4.93 -26.36
N LEU A 192 -27.88 -5.19 -25.25
CA LEU A 192 -29.33 -5.13 -25.13
C LEU A 192 -29.74 -3.70 -24.78
N ASP A 193 -30.73 -3.17 -25.50
CA ASP A 193 -31.39 -1.91 -25.12
C ASP A 193 -32.08 -2.05 -23.76
N GLY A 194 -32.65 -3.22 -23.47
CA GLY A 194 -33.32 -3.53 -22.20
C GLY A 194 -34.77 -3.03 -22.13
N ASP A 195 -35.54 -3.63 -21.23
CA ASP A 195 -36.97 -3.33 -21.07
C ASP A 195 -37.26 -2.24 -20.02
N GLY A 196 -36.24 -1.83 -19.27
CA GLY A 196 -36.32 -0.87 -18.16
C GLY A 196 -36.40 0.59 -18.61
N GLU A 197 -36.03 1.49 -17.68
CA GLU A 197 -35.89 2.93 -17.95
C GLU A 197 -34.59 3.25 -18.69
N ASN A 198 -33.52 2.52 -18.35
CA ASN A 198 -32.18 2.60 -18.95
C ASN A 198 -31.75 1.20 -19.42
N SER A 199 -30.72 1.14 -20.25
CA SER A 199 -30.09 -0.11 -20.64
C SER A 199 -29.50 -0.85 -19.43
N PRO A 200 -29.28 -2.19 -19.52
CA PRO A 200 -28.63 -2.93 -18.45
C PRO A 200 -27.24 -2.39 -18.12
N PHE A 201 -26.48 -1.95 -19.14
CA PHE A 201 -25.12 -1.43 -18.94
C PHE A 201 -25.14 -0.06 -18.29
N THR A 202 -25.98 0.85 -18.77
CA THR A 202 -26.09 2.20 -18.19
C THR A 202 -26.68 2.17 -16.79
N THR A 203 -27.69 1.34 -16.54
CA THR A 203 -28.23 1.10 -15.20
C THR A 203 -27.13 0.68 -14.22
N ALA A 204 -26.27 -0.25 -14.63
CA ALA A 204 -25.17 -0.71 -13.81
C ALA A 204 -24.07 0.35 -13.63
N LEU A 205 -23.73 1.12 -14.68
CA LEU A 205 -22.78 2.23 -14.58
C LEU A 205 -23.27 3.30 -13.60
N ILE A 206 -24.50 3.78 -13.73
CA ILE A 206 -25.06 4.82 -12.84
C ILE A 206 -25.00 4.37 -11.37
N LYS A 207 -25.27 3.08 -11.12
CA LYS A 207 -25.24 2.49 -9.79
C LYS A 207 -23.83 2.47 -9.17
N HIS A 208 -22.80 2.08 -9.93
CA HIS A 208 -21.46 1.82 -9.38
C HIS A 208 -20.45 2.93 -9.59
N LEU A 209 -20.60 3.74 -10.64
CA LEU A 209 -19.62 4.76 -11.00
C LEU A 209 -19.44 5.76 -9.86
N GLY A 210 -18.21 5.94 -9.40
CA GLY A 210 -17.91 6.85 -8.28
C GLY A 210 -18.41 6.35 -6.94
N THR A 211 -18.33 5.03 -6.73
CA THR A 211 -18.40 4.46 -5.38
C THR A 211 -17.30 5.11 -4.52
N PRO A 212 -17.63 5.73 -3.36
CA PRO A 212 -16.65 6.46 -2.56
C PRO A 212 -15.41 5.64 -2.19
N GLY A 213 -14.23 6.17 -2.52
CA GLY A 213 -12.92 5.55 -2.25
C GLY A 213 -12.59 4.35 -3.13
N GLN A 214 -13.43 4.04 -4.11
CA GLN A 214 -13.23 2.89 -5.00
C GLN A 214 -12.61 3.32 -6.32
N ASP A 215 -11.65 2.52 -6.79
CA ASP A 215 -11.03 2.67 -8.11
C ASP A 215 -12.01 2.28 -9.24
N ILE A 216 -11.93 3.00 -10.37
CA ILE A 216 -12.78 2.79 -11.54
C ILE A 216 -12.74 1.35 -12.07
N THR A 217 -11.60 0.66 -12.00
CA THR A 217 -11.52 -0.73 -12.49
C THR A 217 -12.34 -1.66 -11.62
N ARG A 218 -12.43 -1.37 -10.31
CA ARG A 218 -13.29 -2.12 -9.39
C ARG A 218 -14.76 -1.79 -9.62
N ASP A 219 -15.12 -0.52 -9.87
CA ASP A 219 -16.47 -0.14 -10.30
C ASP A 219 -16.90 -0.98 -11.52
N LEU A 220 -16.02 -1.12 -12.52
CA LEU A 220 -16.34 -1.87 -13.75
C LEU A 220 -16.45 -3.38 -13.56
N VAL A 221 -15.77 -3.96 -12.57
CA VAL A 221 -16.02 -5.34 -12.15
C VAL A 221 -17.44 -5.50 -11.61
N MET A 222 -17.92 -4.53 -10.82
CA MET A 222 -19.27 -4.54 -10.28
C MET A 222 -20.32 -4.32 -11.38
N VAL A 223 -20.04 -3.41 -12.33
CA VAL A 223 -20.86 -3.20 -13.53
C VAL A 223 -21.01 -4.50 -14.31
N ARG A 224 -19.90 -5.20 -14.60
CA ARG A 224 -19.93 -6.48 -15.33
C ARG A 224 -20.80 -7.52 -14.62
N ARG A 225 -20.69 -7.62 -13.30
CA ARG A 225 -21.47 -8.55 -12.49
C ARG A 225 -22.98 -8.26 -12.61
N ASP A 226 -23.37 -7.00 -12.42
CA ASP A 226 -24.77 -6.61 -12.43
C ASP A 226 -25.39 -6.76 -13.84
N VAL A 227 -24.63 -6.48 -14.91
CA VAL A 227 -25.08 -6.72 -16.29
C VAL A 227 -25.24 -8.21 -16.59
N LEU A 228 -24.28 -9.04 -16.17
CA LEU A 228 -24.38 -10.50 -16.32
C LEU A 228 -25.64 -11.05 -15.66
N GLU A 229 -25.95 -10.57 -14.45
CA GLU A 229 -27.13 -10.97 -13.70
C GLU A 229 -28.42 -10.49 -14.38
N ALA A 230 -28.51 -9.20 -14.70
CA ALA A 230 -29.69 -8.60 -15.32
C ALA A 230 -30.03 -9.21 -16.69
N THR A 231 -29.00 -9.62 -17.44
CA THR A 231 -29.15 -10.19 -18.80
C THR A 231 -29.11 -11.71 -18.82
N LYS A 232 -29.06 -12.38 -17.66
CA LYS A 232 -28.97 -13.85 -17.54
C LYS A 232 -27.80 -14.43 -18.36
N GLY A 233 -26.68 -13.71 -18.38
CA GLY A 233 -25.46 -14.07 -19.10
C GLY A 233 -25.47 -13.77 -20.61
N GLN A 234 -26.50 -13.15 -21.16
CA GLN A 234 -26.56 -12.82 -22.59
C GLN A 234 -25.61 -11.67 -22.98
N GLN A 235 -25.29 -10.79 -22.02
CA GLN A 235 -24.42 -9.65 -22.21
C GLN A 235 -23.28 -9.65 -21.19
N VAL A 236 -22.06 -9.39 -21.65
CA VAL A 236 -20.87 -9.35 -20.81
C VAL A 236 -20.07 -8.09 -21.12
N PRO A 237 -20.09 -7.05 -20.27
CA PRO A 237 -19.29 -5.85 -20.48
C PRO A 237 -17.80 -6.16 -20.59
N TRP A 238 -17.14 -5.49 -21.54
CA TRP A 238 -15.74 -5.72 -21.87
C TRP A 238 -14.96 -4.42 -21.84
N ASP A 239 -13.82 -4.39 -21.16
CA ASP A 239 -12.96 -3.21 -21.06
C ASP A 239 -11.55 -3.47 -21.57
N ASN A 240 -10.87 -2.38 -21.93
CA ASN A 240 -9.47 -2.33 -22.29
C ASN A 240 -8.87 -1.11 -21.59
N SER A 241 -7.90 -1.34 -20.69
CA SER A 241 -7.31 -0.28 -19.88
C SER A 241 -5.81 -0.17 -20.11
N SER A 242 -5.36 1.07 -20.27
CA SER A 242 -3.96 1.51 -20.24
C SER A 242 -3.74 2.57 -19.15
N LEU A 243 -4.61 2.61 -18.12
CA LEU A 243 -4.45 3.51 -16.97
C LEU A 243 -3.13 3.20 -16.24
N THR A 244 -2.44 4.25 -15.80
CA THR A 244 -1.14 4.14 -15.13
C THR A 244 -1.22 4.26 -13.60
N GLY A 245 -2.40 4.54 -13.07
CA GLY A 245 -2.66 4.69 -11.64
C GLY A 245 -4.15 4.52 -11.35
N GLU A 246 -4.49 4.55 -10.07
CA GLU A 246 -5.86 4.48 -9.60
C GLU A 246 -6.62 5.75 -9.99
N VAL A 247 -7.89 5.58 -10.38
CA VAL A 247 -8.81 6.67 -10.73
C VAL A 247 -10.03 6.52 -9.83
N ILE A 248 -10.10 7.37 -8.81
CA ILE A 248 -11.20 7.39 -7.84
C ILE A 248 -12.07 8.61 -8.12
N LEU A 249 -13.28 8.37 -8.64
CA LEU A 249 -14.18 9.47 -9.04
C LEU A 249 -14.86 10.14 -7.83
N LYS A 250 -14.96 9.48 -6.68
CA LYS A 250 -15.49 10.08 -5.45
C LYS A 250 -14.60 9.68 -4.28
N GLN A 251 -13.99 10.66 -3.61
CA GLN A 251 -13.18 10.40 -2.42
C GLN A 251 -14.10 9.94 -1.26
N LEU A 252 -13.58 9.08 -0.37
CA LEU A 252 -14.23 8.84 0.91
C LEU A 252 -14.13 10.14 1.71
N GLU A 253 -15.27 10.73 2.01
CA GLU A 253 -15.31 11.81 3.00
C GLU A 253 -14.93 11.20 4.35
N MET A 254 -13.69 11.45 4.76
CA MET A 254 -13.33 11.30 6.16
C MET A 254 -14.09 12.41 6.90
N VAL A 255 -15.27 12.06 7.41
CA VAL A 255 -15.95 12.87 8.40
C VAL A 255 -14.99 12.94 9.57
N GLN A 256 -14.28 14.07 9.71
CA GLN A 256 -13.61 14.36 10.96
C GLN A 256 -14.69 14.24 12.03
N PRO A 257 -14.47 13.47 13.11
CA PRO A 257 -15.43 13.45 14.20
C PRO A 257 -15.61 14.91 14.61
N VAL A 258 -16.79 15.45 14.35
CA VAL A 258 -17.20 16.73 14.93
C VAL A 258 -17.21 16.41 16.42
N GLU A 259 -16.16 16.84 17.12
CA GLU A 259 -16.09 16.72 18.57
C GLU A 259 -17.40 17.30 19.10
N PRO A 260 -18.20 16.53 19.88
CA PRO A 260 -19.48 17.02 20.34
C PRO A 260 -19.23 18.33 21.04
N GLU A 261 -19.81 19.41 20.51
CA GLU A 261 -19.69 20.74 21.05
C GLU A 261 -20.08 20.65 22.53
N LYS A 262 -19.09 20.75 23.44
CA LYS A 262 -19.33 20.66 24.88
C LYS A 262 -20.45 21.66 25.19
N PRO A 263 -21.51 21.26 25.92
CA PRO A 263 -22.63 22.16 26.18
C PRO A 263 -22.08 23.47 26.76
N ALA A 264 -22.35 24.57 26.05
CA ALA A 264 -21.83 25.88 26.42
C ALA A 264 -22.16 26.14 27.90
N ILE A 265 -21.13 26.31 28.73
CA ILE A 265 -21.28 26.67 30.14
C ILE A 265 -22.05 27.99 30.16
N ASN A 266 -23.26 28.00 30.75
CA ASN A 266 -24.01 29.24 30.92
C ASN A 266 -23.19 30.18 31.84
N PRO A 267 -22.66 31.31 31.32
CA PRO A 267 -21.73 32.16 32.07
C PRO A 267 -22.35 32.73 33.36
N GLN A 268 -23.68 32.92 33.38
CA GLN A 268 -24.38 33.47 34.53
C GLN A 268 -24.47 32.46 35.69
N ILE A 269 -24.65 31.18 35.37
CA ILE A 269 -24.71 30.10 36.38
C ILE A 269 -23.31 29.87 36.97
N GLU A 270 -22.27 29.92 36.13
CA GLU A 270 -20.90 29.80 36.61
C GLU A 270 -20.49 30.97 37.51
N LEU A 271 -20.79 32.21 37.11
CA LEU A 271 -20.49 33.42 37.89
C LEU A 271 -21.16 33.39 39.27
N THR A 272 -22.45 33.01 39.32
CA THR A 272 -23.18 32.90 40.59
C THR A 272 -22.61 31.82 41.51
N TYR A 273 -22.16 30.69 40.95
CA TYR A 273 -21.46 29.67 41.73
C TYR A 273 -20.12 30.20 42.25
N TRP A 274 -19.32 30.83 41.39
CA TRP A 274 -18.01 31.40 41.74
C TRP A 274 -18.13 32.45 42.86
N ASP A 275 -19.10 33.35 42.77
CA ASP A 275 -19.35 34.38 43.77
C ASP A 275 -19.65 33.81 45.16
N SER A 276 -20.25 32.62 45.23
CA SER A 276 -20.54 31.94 46.50
C SER A 276 -19.32 31.35 47.19
N ILE A 277 -18.24 31.06 46.44
CA ILE A 277 -17.05 30.36 46.96
C ILE A 277 -15.78 31.22 46.99
N LYS A 278 -15.69 32.30 46.21
CA LYS A 278 -14.45 33.08 45.97
C LYS A 278 -13.79 33.64 47.23
N SER A 279 -14.54 33.83 48.32
CA SER A 279 -14.05 34.31 49.62
C SER A 279 -13.91 33.20 50.68
N GLY A 280 -14.22 31.94 50.35
CA GLY A 280 -14.13 30.81 51.26
C GLY A 280 -12.69 30.36 51.53
N GLN A 281 -12.44 29.76 52.69
CA GLN A 281 -11.15 29.15 53.06
C GLN A 281 -11.19 27.61 53.05
N ASN A 282 -12.24 27.01 52.49
CA ASN A 282 -12.39 25.56 52.44
C ASN A 282 -12.01 25.02 51.06
N ALA A 283 -10.99 24.17 51.03
CA ALA A 283 -10.48 23.51 49.82
C ALA A 283 -11.59 22.76 49.05
N ALA A 284 -12.53 22.13 49.74
CA ALA A 284 -13.59 21.31 49.12
C ALA A 284 -14.50 22.11 48.18
N TYR A 285 -14.70 23.41 48.44
CA TYR A 285 -15.52 24.26 47.58
C TYR A 285 -14.86 24.53 46.22
N PHE A 286 -13.54 24.74 46.22
CA PHE A 286 -12.77 24.94 44.98
C PHE A 286 -12.59 23.63 44.21
N GLU A 287 -12.41 22.49 44.90
CA GLU A 287 -12.39 21.16 44.26
C GLU A 287 -13.73 20.84 43.57
N THR A 288 -14.86 21.17 44.22
CA THR A 288 -16.19 20.97 43.65
C THR A 288 -16.42 21.87 42.43
N TYR A 289 -15.99 23.14 42.51
CA TYR A 289 -16.05 24.06 41.37
C TYR A 289 -15.24 23.53 40.18
N LEU A 290 -14.00 23.07 40.40
CA LEU A 290 -13.15 22.51 39.35
C LEU A 290 -13.67 21.20 38.77
N SER A 291 -14.37 20.39 39.58
CA SER A 291 -15.06 19.19 39.11
C SER A 291 -16.24 19.51 38.20
N ARG A 292 -16.98 20.59 38.49
CA ARG A 292 -18.17 21.00 37.74
C ARG A 292 -17.85 21.87 36.52
N TYR A 293 -16.82 22.71 36.62
CA TYR A 293 -16.39 23.65 35.59
C TYR A 293 -14.87 23.53 35.35
N PRO A 294 -14.39 22.38 34.81
CA PRO A 294 -12.96 22.14 34.63
C PRO A 294 -12.29 23.12 33.65
N GLU A 295 -13.07 23.64 32.69
CA GLU A 295 -12.69 24.68 31.71
C GLU A 295 -13.48 25.97 31.92
N GLY A 296 -14.00 26.19 33.14
CA GLY A 296 -14.73 27.41 33.50
C GLY A 296 -13.85 28.66 33.48
N GLN A 297 -14.47 29.83 33.35
CA GLN A 297 -13.80 31.14 33.36
C GLN A 297 -12.97 31.40 34.62
N PHE A 298 -13.30 30.76 35.75
CA PHE A 298 -12.56 30.89 37.01
C PHE A 298 -11.74 29.65 37.37
N ALA A 299 -11.62 28.66 36.48
CA ALA A 299 -10.90 27.41 36.74
C ALA A 299 -9.44 27.67 37.17
N ASP A 300 -8.74 28.57 36.48
CA ASP A 300 -7.36 28.90 36.82
C ASP A 300 -7.25 29.54 38.21
N ILE A 301 -8.14 30.47 38.53
CA ILE A 301 -8.16 31.15 39.84
C ILE A 301 -8.53 30.16 40.95
N ALA A 302 -9.46 29.23 40.68
CA ALA A 302 -9.86 28.21 41.64
C ALA A 302 -8.72 27.24 41.97
N ARG A 303 -7.91 26.84 40.98
CA ARG A 303 -6.71 26.01 41.22
C ARG A 303 -5.71 26.76 42.12
N ILE A 304 -5.44 28.03 41.82
CA ILE A 304 -4.54 28.87 42.62
C ILE A 304 -5.03 28.96 44.08
N ARG A 305 -6.32 29.22 44.30
CA ARG A 305 -6.90 29.29 45.66
C ARG A 305 -6.82 27.96 46.40
N LEU A 306 -7.06 26.85 45.70
CA LEU A 306 -6.96 25.52 46.29
C LEU A 306 -5.53 25.23 46.78
N ASP A 307 -4.53 25.58 45.98
CA ASP A 307 -3.12 25.40 46.33
C ASP A 307 -2.72 26.28 47.51
N GLU A 308 -3.16 27.54 47.56
CA GLU A 308 -2.94 28.45 48.71
C GLU A 308 -3.50 27.88 50.02
N ILE A 309 -4.73 27.35 49.98
CA ILE A 309 -5.40 26.78 51.16
C ILE A 309 -4.67 25.50 51.63
N LYS A 310 -4.27 24.64 50.69
CA LYS A 310 -3.53 23.40 51.00
C LYS A 310 -2.15 23.71 51.60
N ALA A 311 -1.39 24.63 51.00
CA ALA A 311 -0.10 25.05 51.51
C ALA A 311 -0.19 25.66 52.92
N LYS A 312 -1.24 26.45 53.19
CA LYS A 312 -1.49 26.98 54.53
C LYS A 312 -1.81 25.88 55.54
N ALA A 313 -2.66 24.91 55.19
CA ALA A 313 -2.99 23.77 56.05
C ALA A 313 -1.77 22.89 56.35
N GLU A 314 -0.87 22.70 55.37
CA GLU A 314 0.40 22.00 55.55
C GLU A 314 1.37 22.77 56.45
N SER A 315 1.47 24.09 56.27
CA SER A 315 2.28 24.96 57.13
C SER A 315 1.80 24.95 58.58
N ASP A 316 0.48 24.99 58.80
CA ASP A 316 -0.10 24.97 60.14
C ASP A 316 0.07 23.59 60.81
N LYS A 317 -0.04 22.49 60.05
CA LYS A 317 0.32 21.14 60.54
C LYS A 317 1.80 21.03 60.88
N ALA A 318 2.70 21.59 60.06
CA ALA A 318 4.14 21.59 60.31
C ALA A 318 4.53 22.41 61.55
N LYS A 319 3.80 23.50 61.84
CA LYS A 319 3.98 24.29 63.08
C LYS A 319 3.52 23.54 64.33
N GLN A 320 2.46 22.75 64.23
CA GLN A 320 1.95 21.93 65.34
C GLN A 320 2.78 20.66 65.59
N ALA A 321 3.57 20.20 64.61
CA ALA A 321 4.33 18.95 64.67
C ALA A 321 5.75 19.05 65.28
N LYS A 322 6.25 20.23 65.66
CA LYS A 322 7.55 20.34 66.36
C LYS A 322 7.37 20.07 67.86
N PRO A 323 7.98 19.02 68.45
CA PRO A 323 8.01 18.86 69.90
C PRO A 323 8.79 20.01 70.54
N ASP A 324 8.45 20.37 71.78
CA ASP A 324 9.09 21.44 72.55
C ASP A 324 10.61 21.27 72.54
N ALA A 325 11.29 22.07 71.72
CA ALA A 325 12.74 22.04 71.54
C ALA A 325 13.46 22.21 72.89
N THR A 326 12.85 22.87 73.86
CA THR A 326 13.37 23.05 75.22
C THR A 326 13.47 21.73 75.98
N ALA A 327 12.45 20.87 75.85
CA ALA A 327 12.42 19.55 76.50
C ALA A 327 13.44 18.58 75.87
N GLU A 328 13.64 18.68 74.56
CA GLU A 328 14.65 17.90 73.84
C GLU A 328 16.08 18.33 74.20
N ILE A 329 16.36 19.64 74.20
CA ILE A 329 17.65 20.20 74.61
C ILE A 329 17.99 19.80 76.04
N THR A 330 17.02 19.88 76.96
CA THR A 330 17.21 19.49 78.36
C THR A 330 17.54 18.01 78.48
N TYR A 331 16.84 17.13 77.74
CA TYR A 331 17.13 15.71 77.71
C TYR A 331 18.56 15.46 77.20
N TRP A 332 18.94 16.06 76.08
CA TRP A 332 20.27 15.92 75.49
C TRP A 332 21.39 16.34 76.46
N GLN A 333 21.19 17.46 77.17
CA GLN A 333 22.16 17.96 78.15
C GLN A 333 22.44 16.98 79.28
N THR A 334 21.46 16.15 79.67
CA THR A 334 21.65 15.13 80.73
C THR A 334 22.48 13.93 80.27
N ILE A 335 22.51 13.62 78.97
CA ILE A 335 23.16 12.41 78.44
C ILE A 335 24.47 12.68 77.67
N GLN A 336 24.74 13.92 77.25
CA GLN A 336 25.85 14.26 76.35
C GLN A 336 27.25 13.78 76.79
N ASN A 337 27.47 13.63 78.10
CA ASN A 337 28.75 13.18 78.70
C ASN A 337 28.73 11.70 79.13
N SER A 338 27.66 10.96 78.85
CA SER A 338 27.54 9.55 79.21
C SER A 338 28.48 8.67 78.36
N THR A 339 29.05 7.65 78.97
CA THR A 339 29.83 6.59 78.31
C THR A 339 28.99 5.32 78.08
N ARG A 340 27.66 5.41 78.26
CA ARG A 340 26.73 4.30 78.07
C ARG A 340 25.93 4.45 76.76
N PRO A 341 26.00 3.48 75.83
CA PRO A 341 25.29 3.59 74.56
C PRO A 341 23.77 3.60 74.74
N GLU A 342 23.24 2.90 75.76
CA GLU A 342 21.78 2.81 76.00
C GLU A 342 21.11 4.18 76.22
N MET A 343 21.84 5.15 76.77
CA MET A 343 21.29 6.49 77.07
C MET A 343 21.02 7.29 75.78
N PHE A 344 21.87 7.11 74.77
CA PHE A 344 21.71 7.73 73.45
C PHE A 344 20.68 6.99 72.60
N GLU A 345 20.58 5.67 72.73
CA GLU A 345 19.53 4.86 72.10
C GLU A 345 18.13 5.25 72.63
N SER A 346 18.02 5.52 73.94
CA SER A 346 16.79 6.05 74.56
C SER A 346 16.40 7.45 74.05
N TYR A 347 17.38 8.34 73.87
CA TYR A 347 17.16 9.65 73.25
C TYR A 347 16.63 9.51 71.81
N LEU A 348 17.23 8.63 71.00
CA LEU A 348 16.77 8.35 69.63
C LEU A 348 15.38 7.73 69.59
N GLY A 349 15.02 6.90 70.57
CA GLY A 349 13.67 6.35 70.69
C GLY A 349 12.61 7.40 70.99
N ARG A 350 12.96 8.45 71.75
CA ARG A 350 12.04 9.54 72.12
C ARG A 350 12.03 10.68 71.10
N TYR A 351 13.15 10.94 70.43
CA TYR A 351 13.33 12.02 69.45
C TYR A 351 14.03 11.50 68.18
N PRO A 352 13.35 10.66 67.37
CA PRO A 352 13.96 10.02 66.21
C PRO A 352 14.38 10.99 65.10
N ASN A 353 13.70 12.14 65.00
CA ASN A 353 14.04 13.25 64.09
C ASN A 353 14.49 14.50 64.88
N GLY A 354 15.07 14.29 66.06
CA GLY A 354 15.51 15.35 66.96
C GLY A 354 16.75 16.10 66.46
N ILE A 355 16.97 17.29 67.01
CA ILE A 355 18.11 18.19 66.75
C ILE A 355 19.47 17.48 66.94
N TYR A 356 19.57 16.53 67.87
CA TYR A 356 20.81 15.81 68.18
C TYR A 356 20.80 14.33 67.77
N ALA A 357 19.85 13.89 66.94
CA ALA A 357 19.73 12.48 66.54
C ALA A 357 21.03 11.95 65.89
N ASP A 358 21.59 12.69 64.94
CA ASP A 358 22.82 12.31 64.26
C ASP A 358 24.02 12.24 65.23
N LEU A 359 24.09 13.17 66.18
CA LEU A 359 25.17 13.20 67.18
C LEU A 359 25.05 12.03 68.16
N ALA A 360 23.82 11.63 68.53
CA ALA A 360 23.55 10.48 69.37
C ALA A 360 24.04 9.17 68.71
N GLN A 361 23.78 8.99 67.41
CA GLN A 361 24.25 7.84 66.64
C GLN A 361 25.78 7.75 66.60
N LEU A 362 26.44 8.88 66.34
CA LEU A 362 27.91 8.96 66.36
C LEU A 362 28.50 8.62 67.72
N LYS A 363 27.88 9.06 68.82
CA LYS A 363 28.31 8.72 70.19
C LYS A 363 28.20 7.22 70.45
N ILE A 364 27.09 6.58 70.08
CA ILE A 364 26.90 5.13 70.23
C ILE A 364 28.00 4.36 69.50
N GLN A 365 28.28 4.76 68.25
CA GLN A 365 29.32 4.11 67.44
C GLN A 365 30.71 4.27 68.09
N SER A 366 31.03 5.48 68.57
CA SER A 366 32.32 5.75 69.22
C SER A 366 32.52 4.89 70.47
N ILE A 367 31.51 4.78 71.34
CA ILE A 367 31.57 4.01 72.57
C ILE A 367 31.71 2.51 72.27
N LYS A 368 30.93 1.98 71.31
CA LYS A 368 31.02 0.56 70.90
C LYS A 368 32.43 0.25 70.34
N SER A 369 32.98 1.12 69.51
CA SER A 369 34.33 0.94 68.95
C SER A 369 35.44 0.96 70.01
N GLN A 370 35.31 1.81 71.05
CA GLN A 370 36.26 1.87 72.16
C GLN A 370 36.21 0.59 73.00
N ALA A 371 35.01 0.10 73.32
CA ALA A 371 34.83 -1.15 74.05
C ALA A 371 35.42 -2.37 73.30
N GLU A 372 35.25 -2.41 71.98
CA GLU A 372 35.85 -3.45 71.12
C GLU A 372 37.39 -3.36 71.08
N ALA A 373 37.95 -2.15 71.02
CA ALA A 373 39.40 -1.94 71.06
C ALA A 373 40.01 -2.37 72.41
N ASP A 374 39.32 -2.09 73.52
CA ASP A 374 39.74 -2.51 74.86
C ASP A 374 39.69 -4.03 75.03
N ALA A 375 38.63 -4.67 74.54
CA ALA A 375 38.50 -6.12 74.53
C ALA A 375 39.63 -6.79 73.71
N ARG A 376 39.96 -6.22 72.54
CA ARG A 376 41.08 -6.71 71.70
C ARG A 376 42.43 -6.57 72.39
N ARG A 377 42.70 -5.43 73.03
CA ARG A 377 43.95 -5.21 73.79
C ARG A 377 44.10 -6.22 74.93
N LYS A 378 43.01 -6.49 75.65
CA LYS A 378 43.00 -7.47 76.74
C LYS A 378 43.24 -8.90 76.21
N ALA A 379 42.57 -9.28 75.12
CA ALA A 379 42.76 -10.58 74.47
C ALA A 379 44.19 -10.76 73.92
N GLN A 380 44.80 -9.70 73.36
CA GLN A 380 46.19 -9.74 72.92
C GLN A 380 47.17 -9.92 74.09
N ALA A 381 46.97 -9.21 75.20
CA ALA A 381 47.79 -9.37 76.40
C ALA A 381 47.68 -10.79 77.01
N GLU A 382 46.48 -11.37 77.01
CA GLU A 382 46.25 -12.75 77.46
C GLU A 382 46.88 -13.78 76.52
N ALA A 383 46.82 -13.56 75.19
CA ALA A 383 47.47 -14.42 74.20
C ALA A 383 49.00 -14.34 74.25
N GLU A 384 49.57 -13.16 74.49
CA GLU A 384 51.02 -12.96 74.65
C GLU A 384 51.55 -13.63 75.92
N ALA A 385 50.79 -13.58 77.02
CA ALA A 385 51.10 -14.32 78.26
C ALA A 385 51.05 -15.85 78.05
N GLN A 386 50.09 -16.35 77.27
CA GLN A 386 50.00 -17.77 76.92
C GLN A 386 51.12 -18.21 75.95
N ALA A 387 51.53 -17.35 75.01
CA ALA A 387 52.64 -17.64 74.10
C ALA A 387 53.98 -17.77 74.84
N ILE A 388 54.26 -16.90 75.82
CA ILE A 388 55.47 -16.98 76.67
C ILE A 388 55.47 -18.26 77.52
N ALA A 389 54.31 -18.69 78.03
CA ALA A 389 54.18 -19.95 78.77
C ALA A 389 54.41 -21.19 77.89
N SER A 390 53.95 -21.16 76.64
CA SER A 390 54.11 -22.28 75.69
C SER A 390 55.53 -22.42 75.12
N ALA A 391 56.30 -21.33 75.07
CA ALA A 391 57.70 -21.31 74.61
C ALA A 391 58.69 -21.91 75.64
N ALA A 392 58.33 -21.98 76.92
CA ALA A 392 59.17 -22.60 77.97
C ALA A 392 59.00 -24.12 78.09
N ALA A 393 57.96 -24.71 77.48
CA ALA A 393 57.59 -26.11 77.68
C ALA A 393 58.14 -27.09 76.62
N ASN A 394 58.66 -26.62 75.49
CA ASN A 394 59.03 -27.48 74.36
C ASN A 394 60.48 -27.26 73.88
N ALA A 395 61.44 -27.76 74.64
CA ALA A 395 62.85 -27.91 74.23
C ALA A 395 63.26 -29.40 74.17
N SER A 396 62.88 -30.07 73.07
CA SER A 396 63.48 -31.26 72.39
C SER A 396 63.76 -32.58 73.14
N PRO A 397 64.04 -33.71 72.44
CA PRO A 397 63.65 -34.13 71.07
C PRO A 397 63.11 -35.60 71.02
N GLU A 398 62.74 -36.04 69.81
CA GLU A 398 62.78 -37.41 69.24
C GLU A 398 61.48 -38.04 68.66
N ARG A 399 61.61 -38.38 67.37
CA ARG A 399 61.33 -39.68 66.72
C ARG A 399 59.93 -39.97 66.13
N THR A 400 59.89 -39.77 64.80
CA THR A 400 59.35 -40.64 63.71
C THR A 400 58.20 -41.61 63.98
N THR A 401 57.13 -41.52 63.18
CA THR A 401 56.64 -42.56 62.24
C THR A 401 55.53 -42.04 61.29
N ALA A 402 55.39 -42.74 60.15
CA ALA A 402 54.64 -42.49 58.91
C ALA A 402 53.08 -42.59 59.02
N LYS A 403 52.32 -41.69 58.34
CA LYS A 403 51.41 -41.82 57.14
C LYS A 403 50.12 -42.68 57.35
N PRO A 404 48.96 -42.55 56.62
CA PRO A 404 48.63 -41.71 55.45
C PRO A 404 47.17 -41.12 55.34
N ALA A 405 46.96 -40.36 54.24
CA ALA A 405 45.77 -40.19 53.38
C ALA A 405 44.41 -39.70 53.93
N ASP A 406 43.92 -38.54 53.46
CA ASP A 406 42.92 -38.46 52.36
C ASP A 406 42.66 -36.99 51.96
N GLU A 407 42.65 -36.72 50.65
CA GLU A 407 42.53 -35.40 50.04
C GLU A 407 41.21 -35.28 49.24
N ILE A 408 40.31 -34.48 49.79
CA ILE A 408 39.46 -33.43 49.17
C ILE A 408 38.69 -33.76 47.87
N THR A 409 37.37 -33.82 48.04
CA THR A 409 36.33 -33.66 47.02
C THR A 409 35.94 -32.19 46.83
N VAL A 410 35.88 -31.70 45.60
CA VAL A 410 35.08 -30.51 45.22
C VAL A 410 34.63 -30.61 43.76
N ALA A 411 33.32 -30.60 43.54
CA ALA A 411 32.65 -29.91 42.43
C ALA A 411 31.13 -30.05 42.60
N ALA A 412 30.49 -28.95 42.98
CA ALA A 412 29.05 -28.77 42.95
C ALA A 412 28.70 -27.86 41.77
N LEU A 413 27.58 -28.14 41.09
CA LEU A 413 26.51 -27.21 40.68
C LEU A 413 25.68 -27.81 39.51
N THR A 414 24.53 -28.38 39.84
CA THR A 414 23.24 -28.22 39.14
C THR A 414 22.44 -27.13 39.90
N PRO A 415 21.31 -26.55 39.45
CA PRO A 415 20.26 -27.05 38.52
C PRO A 415 19.80 -25.93 37.54
N ASP A 416 18.69 -25.92 36.80
CA ASP A 416 17.42 -26.63 36.82
C ASP A 416 16.67 -26.39 35.49
N GLN A 417 15.67 -27.22 35.22
CA GLN A 417 14.82 -27.21 34.04
C GLN A 417 13.49 -26.45 34.26
N ALA A 418 12.95 -25.96 33.13
CA ALA A 418 11.53 -25.73 32.80
C ALA A 418 10.85 -24.38 33.20
N PRO A 419 9.71 -23.98 32.57
CA PRO A 419 8.95 -24.66 31.51
C PRO A 419 8.50 -23.79 30.31
N SER A 420 8.01 -24.49 29.29
CA SER A 420 7.15 -24.00 28.21
C SER A 420 5.82 -23.46 28.75
N THR A 421 5.34 -22.32 28.22
CA THR A 421 3.91 -22.02 28.14
C THR A 421 3.60 -21.34 26.80
N THR A 422 2.72 -21.99 26.06
CA THR A 422 2.02 -21.52 24.86
C THR A 422 0.87 -20.60 25.24
N SER A 423 0.68 -19.51 24.51
CA SER A 423 -0.57 -19.14 23.81
C SER A 423 -0.65 -17.65 23.53
N THR A 424 -0.57 -17.26 22.25
CA THR A 424 -1.40 -16.17 21.72
C THR A 424 -1.56 -16.29 20.20
N SER A 425 -2.81 -16.61 19.80
CA SER A 425 -3.55 -16.35 18.55
C SER A 425 -2.98 -16.69 17.16
N PRO A 426 -3.79 -17.31 16.26
CA PRO A 426 -3.34 -17.77 14.96
C PRO A 426 -3.45 -16.67 13.90
N VAL A 427 -2.32 -16.24 13.36
CA VAL A 427 -2.24 -15.73 11.98
C VAL A 427 -2.00 -16.95 11.12
N SER A 428 -2.82 -17.17 10.10
CA SER A 428 -2.73 -18.30 9.18
C SER A 428 -1.29 -18.45 8.65
N LEU A 429 -0.54 -19.40 9.22
CA LEU A 429 0.79 -19.78 8.75
C LEU A 429 0.60 -20.46 7.40
N LEU A 430 0.90 -19.74 6.32
CA LEU A 430 1.15 -20.35 5.01
C LEU A 430 2.09 -21.54 5.22
N SER A 431 1.79 -22.68 4.60
CA SER A 431 2.74 -23.80 4.59
C SER A 431 4.07 -23.37 3.96
N PRO A 432 5.20 -24.03 4.27
CA PRO A 432 6.50 -23.64 3.71
C PRO A 432 6.54 -23.54 2.19
N GLU A 433 5.78 -24.40 1.50
CA GLU A 433 5.63 -24.40 0.04
C GLU A 433 4.81 -23.19 -0.44
N GLU A 434 3.68 -22.89 0.20
CA GLU A 434 2.87 -21.70 -0.12
C GLU A 434 3.62 -20.40 0.12
N LEU A 435 4.43 -20.33 1.19
CA LEU A 435 5.29 -19.19 1.47
C LEU A 435 6.36 -19.02 0.39
N ALA A 436 7.00 -20.11 -0.04
CA ALA A 436 7.97 -20.09 -1.12
C ALA A 436 7.33 -19.66 -2.46
N THR A 437 6.15 -20.18 -2.80
CA THR A 437 5.37 -19.80 -3.98
C THR A 437 4.99 -18.31 -3.95
N ALA A 438 4.54 -17.80 -2.80
CA ALA A 438 4.16 -16.40 -2.64
C ALA A 438 5.38 -15.47 -2.80
N LEU A 439 6.51 -15.80 -2.16
CA LEU A 439 7.75 -15.04 -2.28
C LEU A 439 8.30 -15.04 -3.70
N GLN A 440 8.30 -16.19 -4.38
CA GLN A 440 8.70 -16.31 -5.79
C GLN A 440 7.83 -15.45 -6.71
N THR A 441 6.51 -15.44 -6.48
CA THR A 441 5.56 -14.63 -7.24
C THR A 441 5.84 -13.14 -7.06
N GLU A 442 6.02 -12.70 -5.82
CA GLU A 442 6.29 -11.30 -5.51
C GLU A 442 7.67 -10.84 -6.00
N LEU A 443 8.70 -11.69 -5.90
CA LEU A 443 10.03 -11.39 -6.46
C LEU A 443 9.98 -11.19 -7.98
N ASN A 444 9.24 -12.05 -8.71
CA ASN A 444 9.00 -11.86 -10.13
C ASN A 444 8.24 -10.55 -10.43
N ARG A 445 7.23 -10.21 -9.62
CA ARG A 445 6.45 -8.97 -9.75
C ARG A 445 7.32 -7.72 -9.64
N VAL A 446 8.23 -7.68 -8.67
CA VAL A 446 9.18 -6.56 -8.50
C VAL A 446 10.36 -6.60 -9.48
N GLY A 447 10.35 -7.55 -10.43
CA GLY A 447 11.33 -7.67 -11.50
C GLY A 447 12.59 -8.45 -11.14
N CYS A 448 12.67 -9.04 -9.95
CA CYS A 448 13.76 -9.89 -9.50
C CYS A 448 13.49 -11.33 -9.98
N SER A 449 13.94 -11.66 -11.19
CA SER A 449 13.57 -12.90 -11.88
C SER A 449 13.97 -14.17 -11.11
N VAL A 450 12.99 -14.88 -10.55
CA VAL A 450 13.15 -16.24 -10.01
C VAL A 450 12.95 -17.33 -11.08
N GLY A 451 12.33 -16.97 -12.21
CA GLY A 451 11.95 -17.91 -13.28
C GLY A 451 10.51 -18.41 -13.10
N ARG A 452 10.27 -19.70 -13.34
CA ARG A 452 8.95 -20.32 -13.09
C ARG A 452 8.70 -20.39 -11.57
N VAL A 453 7.50 -20.04 -11.14
CA VAL A 453 7.06 -20.23 -9.76
C VAL A 453 6.73 -21.71 -9.58
N ASP A 454 7.47 -22.38 -8.71
CA ASP A 454 7.42 -23.84 -8.52
C ASP A 454 7.29 -24.24 -7.05
N GLY A 455 7.37 -23.31 -6.09
CA GLY A 455 7.32 -23.61 -4.66
C GLY A 455 8.65 -24.12 -4.08
N ASP A 456 9.66 -24.35 -4.93
CA ASP A 456 10.97 -24.85 -4.50
C ASP A 456 11.93 -23.69 -4.19
N TRP A 457 12.37 -23.59 -2.94
CA TRP A 457 13.32 -22.54 -2.51
C TRP A 457 14.79 -22.87 -2.85
N GLY A 458 15.10 -22.85 -4.15
CA GLY A 458 16.44 -23.15 -4.68
C GLY A 458 17.39 -21.94 -4.80
N ASN A 459 18.53 -22.17 -5.45
CA ASN A 459 19.58 -21.15 -5.65
C ASN A 459 19.10 -19.91 -6.42
N ARG A 460 18.15 -20.08 -7.36
CA ARG A 460 17.58 -18.97 -8.13
C ARG A 460 16.73 -18.05 -7.26
N SER A 461 15.87 -18.61 -6.40
CA SER A 461 15.06 -17.87 -5.43
C SER A 461 15.94 -17.07 -4.46
N ARG A 462 16.97 -17.71 -3.89
CA ARG A 462 17.95 -17.04 -3.02
C ARG A 462 18.72 -15.92 -3.72
N GLN A 463 19.10 -16.11 -4.98
CA GLN A 463 19.79 -15.08 -5.76
C GLN A 463 18.88 -13.90 -6.11
N ALA A 464 17.61 -14.15 -6.44
CA ALA A 464 16.64 -13.10 -6.67
C ALA A 464 16.35 -12.29 -5.39
N LEU A 465 16.21 -12.97 -4.24
CA LEU A 465 16.03 -12.31 -2.95
C LEU A 465 17.26 -11.48 -2.54
N ARG A 466 18.47 -12.01 -2.77
CA ARG A 466 19.72 -11.25 -2.58
C ARG A 466 19.77 -10.00 -3.46
N THR A 467 19.31 -10.11 -4.70
CA THR A 467 19.25 -8.97 -5.63
C THR A 467 18.23 -7.95 -5.13
N TYR A 468 17.04 -8.39 -4.71
CA TYR A 468 16.04 -7.52 -4.10
C TYR A 468 16.59 -6.76 -2.89
N GLY A 469 17.22 -7.44 -1.92
CA GLY A 469 17.79 -6.79 -0.74
C GLY A 469 18.81 -5.71 -1.11
N ARG A 470 19.68 -6.00 -2.09
CA ARG A 470 20.66 -5.02 -2.59
C ARG A 470 20.01 -3.79 -3.23
N GLU A 471 19.03 -3.99 -4.12
CA GLU A 471 18.39 -2.88 -4.85
C GLU A 471 17.40 -2.10 -3.98
N ALA A 472 16.78 -2.75 -2.99
CA ALA A 472 15.89 -2.11 -2.02
C ALA A 472 16.65 -1.44 -0.85
N GLY A 473 17.97 -1.64 -0.74
CA GLY A 473 18.78 -1.12 0.36
C GLY A 473 18.48 -1.77 1.72
N ILE A 474 18.02 -3.03 1.72
CA ILE A 474 17.64 -3.79 2.91
C ILE A 474 18.73 -4.83 3.20
N ASP A 475 19.27 -4.81 4.42
CA ASP A 475 20.17 -5.86 4.89
C ASP A 475 19.36 -7.09 5.31
N LEU A 476 19.56 -8.20 4.61
CA LEU A 476 18.79 -9.43 4.82
C LEU A 476 19.58 -10.38 5.73
N ALA A 477 19.04 -10.64 6.92
CA ALA A 477 19.65 -11.55 7.90
C ALA A 477 19.72 -13.02 7.40
N SER A 478 18.80 -13.41 6.52
CA SER A 478 18.78 -14.71 5.85
C SER A 478 18.24 -14.58 4.42
N LEU A 479 18.59 -15.55 3.58
CA LEU A 479 18.02 -15.70 2.23
C LEU A 479 16.99 -16.82 2.15
N ASP A 480 16.60 -17.41 3.28
CA ASP A 480 15.53 -18.41 3.35
C ASP A 480 14.14 -17.74 3.39
N PRO A 481 13.06 -18.48 3.08
CA PRO A 481 11.69 -17.93 3.04
C PRO A 481 11.28 -17.37 4.41
N ASP A 482 10.92 -16.09 4.46
CA ASP A 482 10.48 -15.42 5.68
C ASP A 482 9.17 -14.64 5.41
N PRO A 483 8.11 -14.83 6.24
CA PRO A 483 6.85 -14.12 6.08
C PRO A 483 6.97 -12.58 6.15
N SER A 484 7.91 -12.05 6.93
CA SER A 484 8.11 -10.60 7.05
C SER A 484 8.68 -10.00 5.76
N ILE A 485 9.51 -10.75 5.02
CA ILE A 485 10.02 -10.36 3.71
C ILE A 485 8.89 -10.33 2.68
N LEU A 486 7.94 -11.27 2.77
CA LEU A 486 6.77 -11.29 1.88
C LEU A 486 5.92 -10.02 2.03
N ASP A 487 5.69 -9.57 3.27
CA ASP A 487 4.95 -8.34 3.53
C ASP A 487 5.70 -7.09 3.03
N GLN A 488 7.03 -7.06 3.11
CA GLN A 488 7.84 -5.99 2.54
C GLN A 488 7.78 -5.97 1.00
N LEU A 489 7.85 -7.14 0.38
CA LEU A 489 7.72 -7.28 -1.07
C LEU A 489 6.34 -6.80 -1.55
N LYS A 490 5.26 -7.12 -0.84
CA LYS A 490 3.91 -6.64 -1.15
C LYS A 490 3.76 -5.13 -1.06
N LYS A 491 4.50 -4.47 -0.16
CA LYS A 491 4.52 -3.01 -0.01
C LYS A 491 5.30 -2.28 -1.11
N SER A 492 6.12 -2.99 -1.89
CA SER A 492 6.89 -2.39 -2.98
C SER A 492 6.00 -2.03 -4.18
N THR A 493 5.86 -0.73 -4.45
CA THR A 493 5.09 -0.17 -5.57
C THR A 493 5.95 -0.08 -6.83
N GLY A 494 5.88 -1.10 -7.69
CA GLY A 494 6.58 -1.13 -8.98
C GLY A 494 7.79 -2.05 -9.05
N ARG A 495 8.62 -1.87 -10.09
CA ARG A 495 9.82 -2.67 -10.35
C ARG A 495 10.97 -2.18 -9.49
N VAL A 496 11.53 -3.06 -8.66
CA VAL A 496 12.69 -2.79 -7.79
C VAL A 496 13.98 -3.25 -8.47
N CYS A 497 13.99 -4.45 -9.08
CA CYS A 497 15.18 -4.97 -9.73
C CYS A 497 15.39 -4.43 -11.17
N PRO A 498 16.62 -4.07 -11.55
CA PRO A 498 16.92 -3.54 -12.88
C PRO A 498 16.68 -4.58 -13.98
N LEU A 499 16.26 -4.12 -15.16
CA LEU A 499 16.10 -4.95 -16.36
C LEU A 499 17.48 -5.43 -16.84
N THR A 500 17.73 -6.73 -16.76
CA THR A 500 18.92 -7.36 -17.35
C THR A 500 18.60 -7.79 -18.78
N CYS A 501 19.24 -7.14 -19.75
CA CYS A 501 19.05 -7.44 -21.16
C CYS A 501 19.81 -8.69 -21.60
N GLY A 502 19.25 -9.45 -22.55
CA GLY A 502 19.89 -10.64 -23.10
C GLY A 502 21.18 -10.33 -23.87
N ARG A 503 21.98 -11.36 -24.20
CA ARG A 503 23.18 -11.18 -25.03
C ARG A 503 22.82 -10.49 -26.35
N ASN A 504 23.55 -9.43 -26.70
CA ASN A 504 23.34 -8.55 -27.87
C ASN A 504 22.15 -7.56 -27.76
N GLN A 505 21.73 -7.24 -26.54
CA GLN A 505 20.77 -6.17 -26.26
C GLN A 505 21.35 -5.21 -25.22
N GLU A 506 21.06 -3.92 -25.38
CA GLU A 506 21.44 -2.85 -24.47
C GLU A 506 20.18 -2.20 -23.89
N LEU A 507 20.22 -1.78 -22.63
CA LEU A 507 19.12 -1.11 -21.97
C LEU A 507 19.05 0.35 -22.47
N LYS A 508 18.02 0.70 -23.26
CA LYS A 508 17.72 2.08 -23.66
C LYS A 508 16.28 2.43 -23.31
N ASN A 509 16.09 3.55 -22.61
CA ASN A 509 14.77 4.07 -22.22
C ASN A 509 13.86 3.01 -21.54
N GLY A 510 14.44 2.22 -20.64
CA GLY A 510 13.70 1.18 -19.91
C GLY A 510 13.30 -0.04 -20.74
N ARG A 511 13.85 -0.21 -21.95
CA ARG A 511 13.65 -1.40 -22.80
C ARG A 511 14.96 -1.97 -23.30
N CYS A 512 15.03 -3.29 -23.42
CA CYS A 512 16.16 -3.98 -24.02
C CYS A 512 16.08 -3.89 -25.54
N VAL A 513 16.97 -3.11 -26.15
CA VAL A 513 17.04 -2.92 -27.61
C VAL A 513 18.26 -3.64 -28.16
N ALA A 514 18.13 -4.28 -29.33
CA ALA A 514 19.23 -4.98 -29.97
C ALA A 514 20.36 -4.00 -30.35
N THR A 515 21.61 -4.32 -30.01
CA THR A 515 22.77 -3.54 -30.43
C THR A 515 23.06 -3.84 -31.90
N ARG A 516 22.53 -3.02 -32.81
CA ARG A 516 22.90 -3.10 -34.23
C ARG A 516 24.35 -2.64 -34.40
N LYS A 517 25.22 -3.49 -34.94
CA LYS A 517 26.51 -3.04 -35.51
C LYS A 517 26.22 -2.08 -36.67
N PRO A 518 26.96 -0.96 -36.82
CA PRO A 518 26.78 -0.08 -37.96
C PRO A 518 27.41 -0.72 -39.21
N GLU A 519 26.63 -0.83 -40.28
CA GLU A 519 27.13 -1.06 -41.64
C GLU A 519 26.77 0.14 -42.54
N PRO A 520 27.59 0.41 -43.58
CA PRO A 520 27.73 1.73 -44.15
C PRO A 520 26.66 2.07 -45.19
N SER A 521 26.47 3.39 -45.33
CA SER A 521 25.74 4.13 -46.35
C SER A 521 25.72 3.48 -47.76
N GLY A 522 24.54 3.40 -48.38
CA GLY A 522 24.42 3.13 -49.81
C GLY A 522 22.99 3.07 -50.36
N ASN A 523 22.50 4.22 -50.83
CA ASN A 523 21.46 4.49 -51.83
C ASN A 523 20.19 3.63 -51.96
N SER A 524 19.07 4.33 -51.84
CA SER A 524 17.71 3.91 -52.11
C SER A 524 17.42 3.63 -53.58
N THR A 525 16.93 2.43 -53.88
CA THR A 525 15.99 2.21 -54.98
C THR A 525 14.98 1.13 -54.56
N LYS A 526 13.68 1.47 -54.56
CA LYS A 526 12.55 0.58 -54.26
C LYS A 526 12.56 -0.67 -55.15
N PRO A 527 12.03 -1.80 -54.66
CA PRO A 527 11.33 -2.70 -55.57
C PRO A 527 9.92 -3.11 -55.13
N SER A 528 9.06 -2.99 -56.13
CA SER A 528 7.79 -3.68 -56.39
C SER A 528 7.73 -5.13 -55.91
N THR A 529 6.58 -5.50 -55.36
CA THR A 529 6.22 -6.84 -54.91
C THR A 529 6.03 -7.77 -56.11
N GLN A 530 6.95 -8.71 -56.32
CA GLN A 530 6.76 -9.85 -57.22
C GLN A 530 6.47 -11.12 -56.41
N THR A 531 5.35 -11.75 -56.72
CA THR A 531 4.93 -13.10 -56.34
C THR A 531 6.00 -14.11 -56.78
N LYS A 532 6.63 -14.79 -55.82
CA LYS A 532 7.64 -15.83 -56.11
C LYS A 532 7.00 -17.18 -56.41
N THR A 533 7.28 -17.67 -57.61
CA THR A 533 7.01 -19.01 -58.12
C THR A 533 7.90 -20.07 -57.44
N THR A 534 7.51 -21.33 -57.63
CA THR A 534 7.98 -22.57 -56.98
C THR A 534 9.44 -22.99 -57.23
N ASP A 535 10.27 -22.17 -57.86
CA ASP A 535 11.70 -22.47 -58.15
C ASP A 535 12.67 -22.10 -57.01
N SER A 536 12.17 -21.63 -55.87
CA SER A 536 13.01 -21.15 -54.75
C SER A 536 13.45 -22.24 -53.76
N CYS A 537 13.02 -23.49 -53.94
CA CYS A 537 13.42 -24.59 -53.06
C CYS A 537 14.70 -25.27 -53.56
N PRO A 538 15.72 -25.47 -52.70
CA PRO A 538 16.93 -26.19 -53.09
C PRO A 538 16.59 -27.64 -53.47
N LYS A 539 17.27 -28.18 -54.50
CA LYS A 539 17.02 -29.55 -54.98
C LYS A 539 17.22 -30.62 -53.89
N ASN A 540 18.17 -30.42 -52.98
CA ASN A 540 18.40 -31.32 -51.84
C ASN A 540 17.99 -30.65 -50.51
N PRO A 541 16.93 -31.13 -49.84
CA PRO A 541 16.47 -30.57 -48.56
C PRO A 541 17.36 -30.94 -47.37
N SER A 542 18.27 -31.90 -47.52
CA SER A 542 19.05 -32.45 -46.42
C SER A 542 19.98 -31.41 -45.79
N SER A 543 20.50 -30.44 -46.55
CA SER A 543 21.36 -29.38 -46.00
C SER A 543 20.61 -28.50 -45.00
N TYR A 544 19.35 -28.16 -45.31
CA TYR A 544 18.48 -27.39 -44.45
C TYR A 544 18.06 -28.21 -43.22
N GLY A 545 17.65 -29.47 -43.40
CA GLY A 545 17.28 -30.35 -42.28
C GLY A 545 18.43 -30.55 -41.28
N ASN A 546 19.65 -30.80 -41.77
CA ASN A 546 20.84 -30.93 -40.93
C ASN A 546 21.21 -29.63 -40.21
N LYS A 547 20.96 -28.46 -40.83
CA LYS A 547 21.23 -27.15 -40.21
C LYS A 547 20.25 -26.83 -39.08
N ILE A 548 18.98 -27.18 -39.24
CA ILE A 548 17.91 -26.80 -38.30
C ILE A 548 17.82 -27.77 -37.12
N ILE A 549 17.90 -29.08 -37.35
CA ILE A 549 17.74 -30.08 -36.28
C ILE A 549 19.04 -30.23 -35.47
N GLY A 550 20.19 -29.89 -36.07
CA GLY A 550 21.49 -29.99 -35.41
C GLY A 550 21.97 -31.44 -35.24
N LYS A 551 23.26 -31.61 -34.95
CA LYS A 551 23.94 -32.92 -34.95
C LYS A 551 23.51 -33.88 -33.81
N SER A 552 22.78 -33.44 -32.78
CA SER A 552 22.55 -34.27 -31.57
C SER A 552 21.22 -35.01 -31.50
N HIS A 553 20.33 -34.90 -32.49
CA HIS A 553 18.98 -35.51 -32.44
C HIS A 553 18.78 -36.51 -33.58
N GLY A 554 19.58 -37.58 -33.56
CA GLY A 554 19.64 -38.58 -34.62
C GLY A 554 18.68 -39.77 -34.52
N LEU A 555 17.55 -39.68 -33.80
CA LEU A 555 16.63 -40.82 -33.65
C LEU A 555 15.17 -40.42 -33.86
N GLY A 556 14.62 -40.72 -35.04
CA GLY A 556 13.21 -40.53 -35.39
C GLY A 556 12.98 -39.77 -36.71
N ARG A 557 11.78 -39.96 -37.30
CA ARG A 557 11.32 -39.22 -38.50
C ARG A 557 10.73 -37.88 -38.07
N GLN A 558 11.26 -36.78 -38.60
CA GLN A 558 10.79 -35.42 -38.32
C GLN A 558 10.30 -34.75 -39.60
N THR A 559 9.30 -33.87 -39.49
CA THR A 559 8.77 -33.10 -40.63
C THR A 559 8.99 -31.61 -40.39
N LEU A 560 9.55 -30.92 -41.37
CA LEU A 560 9.86 -29.49 -41.33
C LEU A 560 9.22 -28.77 -42.53
N THR A 561 9.03 -27.46 -42.41
CA THR A 561 8.62 -26.60 -43.54
C THR A 561 9.79 -25.71 -43.92
N HIS A 562 10.22 -25.75 -45.18
CA HIS A 562 11.29 -24.88 -45.69
C HIS A 562 10.72 -23.46 -45.94
N PRO A 563 11.54 -22.39 -45.83
CA PRO A 563 11.11 -21.02 -46.11
C PRO A 563 10.55 -20.78 -47.52
N CYS A 564 10.78 -21.71 -48.45
CA CYS A 564 10.17 -21.70 -49.78
C CYS A 564 8.71 -22.22 -49.79
N GLY A 565 8.16 -22.60 -48.63
CA GLY A 565 6.78 -23.07 -48.45
C GLY A 565 6.59 -24.60 -48.54
N ARG A 566 7.56 -25.37 -49.05
CA ARG A 566 7.47 -26.84 -49.16
C ARG A 566 7.81 -27.55 -47.85
N LYS A 567 7.13 -28.66 -47.57
CA LYS A 567 7.42 -29.54 -46.43
C LYS A 567 8.47 -30.59 -46.80
N LEU A 568 9.33 -30.95 -45.87
CA LEU A 568 10.33 -32.02 -46.01
C LEU A 568 10.27 -32.95 -44.80
N SER A 569 10.59 -34.22 -45.00
CA SER A 569 10.72 -35.21 -43.92
C SER A 569 12.17 -35.70 -43.83
N CYS A 570 12.74 -35.61 -42.63
CA CYS A 570 14.10 -35.99 -42.31
C CYS A 570 14.13 -37.25 -41.45
N VAL A 571 15.05 -38.16 -41.75
CA VAL A 571 15.29 -39.40 -40.98
C VAL A 571 16.78 -39.53 -40.71
N GLY A 572 17.15 -39.77 -39.45
CA GLY A 572 18.52 -40.06 -39.04
C GLY A 572 18.85 -41.55 -39.10
N ASN A 573 20.10 -41.87 -39.43
CA ASN A 573 20.63 -43.24 -39.38
C ASN A 573 21.48 -43.40 -38.11
N HIS A 574 21.31 -44.50 -37.36
CA HIS A 574 22.09 -44.80 -36.15
C HIS A 574 23.61 -44.85 -36.37
N SER A 575 24.05 -45.03 -37.62
CA SER A 575 25.46 -45.15 -38.00
C SER A 575 26.08 -43.88 -38.61
N SER A 576 25.31 -42.81 -38.83
CA SER A 576 25.84 -41.53 -39.33
C SER A 576 25.16 -40.31 -38.71
N TRP A 577 25.97 -39.32 -38.30
CA TRP A 577 25.52 -38.06 -37.68
C TRP A 577 24.92 -37.05 -38.68
N VAL A 578 24.41 -37.54 -39.82
CA VAL A 578 23.86 -36.74 -40.92
C VAL A 578 22.46 -37.26 -41.24
N LEU A 579 21.46 -36.37 -41.16
CA LEU A 579 20.07 -36.64 -41.48
C LEU A 579 19.88 -36.68 -43.00
N THR A 580 19.15 -37.69 -43.48
CA THR A 580 18.69 -37.74 -44.87
C THR A 580 17.27 -37.18 -44.92
N CYS A 581 17.06 -36.11 -45.69
CA CYS A 581 15.76 -35.48 -45.84
C CYS A 581 15.26 -35.57 -47.29
N ASN A 582 13.95 -35.76 -47.43
CA ASN A 582 13.25 -35.75 -48.71
C ASN A 582 12.09 -34.75 -48.67
N TRP A 583 11.83 -34.08 -49.79
CA TRP A 583 10.64 -33.25 -49.94
C TRP A 583 9.39 -34.14 -49.85
N LEU A 584 8.35 -33.66 -49.15
CA LEU A 584 7.04 -34.29 -49.12
C LEU A 584 6.18 -33.84 -50.30
#